data_AF-A0A929C719-F1
#
_entry.id   AF-A0A929C719-F1
#
_cell.length_a   1.000
_cell.length_b   1.000
_cell.length_c   1.000
_cell.angle_alpha   90.00
_cell.angle_beta   90.00
_cell.angle_gamma   90.00
#
_symmetry.space_group_name_H-M   'P 1'
#
loop_
_entity.id
_entity.type
_entity.pdbx_description
1 polymer ?
#
loop_
_entity_poly.entity_id
_entity_poly.type
_entity_poly.pdbx_seq_one_letter_code
_entity_poly.pdbx_strand_id
1 'polypeptide(L)'
;IYRPLGESFEVKKQKINEIAYLKKVKVSGDTLIVEVSNKAKEFRFIGQNGQIKKTVADTKHAKYKIKPEDTYIRTEIIFPNRNVFYLNPVFRYKGDKQEKPRLAEIDLYKTWLLRIVGFATVIFVIINIIYFRRKNKFGRQRK
;
A
#
# COMPACT_ATOMS: atom_id res chain seq x y z
N ILE A 1 14.75 -1.70 8.04
CA ILE A 1 15.90 -1.42 8.94
C ILE A 1 16.93 -0.69 8.12
N TYR A 2 17.27 0.53 8.52
CA TYR A 2 18.34 1.28 7.89
C TYR A 2 19.65 0.48 7.94
N ARG A 3 20.29 0.30 6.78
CA ARG A 3 21.60 -0.35 6.63
C ARG A 3 22.57 0.68 6.02
N PRO A 4 23.62 1.12 6.73
CA PRO A 4 24.63 2.00 6.16
C PRO A 4 25.40 1.30 5.03
N LEU A 5 26.02 2.10 4.16
CA LEU A 5 26.86 1.57 3.08
C LEU A 5 28.07 0.82 3.67
N GLY A 6 28.37 -0.37 3.14
CA GLY A 6 29.48 -1.22 3.61
C GLY A 6 29.14 -2.21 4.73
N GLU A 7 27.91 -2.17 5.28
CA GLU A 7 27.50 -3.12 6.33
C GLU A 7 27.13 -4.50 5.76
N SER A 8 27.67 -5.56 6.38
CA SER A 8 27.40 -6.94 6.01
C SER A 8 25.98 -7.38 6.39
N PHE A 9 25.50 -8.46 5.77
CA PHE A 9 24.18 -9.01 6.06
C PHE A 9 24.08 -9.58 7.49
N GLU A 10 25.17 -10.16 8.01
CA GLU A 10 25.21 -10.71 9.37
C GLU A 10 25.01 -9.63 10.44
N VAL A 11 25.68 -8.48 10.27
CA VAL A 11 25.50 -7.32 11.17
C VAL A 11 24.05 -6.82 11.13
N LYS A 12 23.44 -6.76 9.93
CA LYS A 12 22.03 -6.42 9.77
C LYS A 12 21.11 -7.42 10.49
N LYS A 13 21.42 -8.71 10.43
CA LYS A 13 20.62 -9.78 11.06
C LYS A 13 20.63 -9.65 12.58
N GLN A 14 21.78 -9.35 13.18
CA GLN A 14 21.89 -9.12 14.63
C GLN A 14 21.01 -7.96 15.10
N LYS A 15 20.94 -6.87 14.32
CA LYS A 15 20.10 -5.70 14.61
C LYS A 15 18.59 -5.97 14.55
N ILE A 16 18.15 -7.10 13.98
CA ILE A 16 16.72 -7.44 13.90
C ILE A 16 16.09 -7.54 15.29
N ASN A 17 16.85 -8.07 16.26
CA ASN A 17 16.39 -8.27 17.62
C ASN A 17 16.21 -6.95 18.40
N GLU A 18 16.83 -5.86 17.92
CA GLU A 18 16.78 -4.54 18.55
C GLU A 18 15.75 -3.59 17.90
N ILE A 19 15.04 -4.05 16.86
CA ILE A 19 14.04 -3.23 16.18
C ILE A 19 12.91 -2.90 17.16
N ALA A 20 12.61 -1.62 17.26
CA ALA A 20 11.39 -1.16 17.92
C ALA A 20 10.16 -1.79 17.24
N TYR A 21 9.08 -2.02 17.98
CA TYR A 21 7.81 -2.44 17.42
C TYR A 21 6.68 -1.57 17.95
N LEU A 22 5.59 -1.53 17.18
CA LEU A 22 4.38 -0.82 17.55
C LEU A 22 3.62 -1.63 18.59
N LYS A 23 3.41 -1.05 19.78
CA LYS A 23 2.65 -1.69 20.87
C LYS A 23 1.16 -1.40 20.75
N LYS A 24 0.82 -0.15 20.41
CA LYS A 24 -0.57 0.32 20.43
C LYS A 24 -0.78 1.47 19.47
N VAL A 25 -1.87 1.40 18.73
CA VAL A 25 -2.49 2.54 18.05
C VAL A 25 -3.97 2.44 18.31
N LYS A 26 -4.54 3.44 18.97
CA LYS A 26 -5.96 3.47 19.30
C LYS A 26 -6.47 4.90 19.21
N VAL A 27 -7.67 5.06 18.66
CA VAL A 27 -8.46 6.27 18.85
C VAL A 27 -9.42 6.02 20.01
N SER A 28 -9.44 6.91 20.99
CA SER A 28 -10.33 6.86 22.14
C SER A 28 -11.00 8.22 22.29
N GLY A 29 -12.31 8.29 22.03
CA GLY A 29 -12.99 9.57 21.88
C GLY A 29 -12.39 10.37 20.73
N ASP A 30 -11.91 11.57 21.02
CA ASP A 30 -11.25 12.46 20.07
C ASP A 30 -9.73 12.33 20.05
N THR A 31 -9.15 11.39 20.81
CA THR A 31 -7.70 11.34 21.03
C THR A 31 -7.08 10.12 20.36
N LEU A 32 -6.10 10.37 19.48
CA LEU A 32 -5.22 9.35 18.91
C LEU A 32 -4.06 9.07 19.89
N ILE A 33 -3.90 7.80 20.24
CA ILE A 33 -2.95 7.29 21.23
C ILE A 33 -2.02 6.31 20.51
N VAL A 34 -0.71 6.57 20.57
CA VAL A 34 0.32 5.74 19.93
C VAL A 34 1.39 5.35 20.95
N GLU A 35 1.79 4.08 20.95
CA GLU A 35 2.81 3.53 21.85
C GLU A 35 3.74 2.56 21.10
N VAL A 36 5.04 2.64 21.39
CA VAL A 36 6.09 1.79 20.81
C VAL A 36 6.95 1.17 21.91
N SER A 37 7.65 0.10 21.59
CA SER A 37 8.49 -0.63 22.55
C SER A 37 9.72 0.17 23.03
N ASN A 38 10.35 0.90 22.12
CA ASN A 38 11.60 1.62 22.34
C ASN A 38 11.34 3.12 22.27
N LYS A 39 12.22 3.91 22.91
CA LYS A 39 12.11 5.37 22.91
C LYS A 39 12.24 5.89 21.48
N ALA A 40 11.21 6.60 21.00
CA ALA A 40 11.28 7.29 19.72
C ALA A 40 12.03 8.61 19.92
N LYS A 41 12.78 9.02 18.88
CA LYS A 41 13.35 10.36 18.81
C LYS A 41 12.22 11.39 18.76
N GLU A 42 11.21 11.13 17.94
CA GLU A 42 10.02 11.97 17.84
C GLU A 42 8.83 11.23 17.21
N PHE A 43 7.63 11.63 17.62
CA PHE A 43 6.37 11.37 16.97
C PHE A 43 5.91 12.65 16.29
N ARG A 44 5.56 12.58 15.02
CA ARG A 44 4.97 13.69 14.26
C ARG A 44 3.54 13.33 13.88
N PHE A 45 2.59 14.13 14.33
CA PHE A 45 1.20 14.07 13.90
C PHE A 45 1.01 15.07 12.77
N ILE A 46 0.74 14.55 11.59
CA ILE A 46 0.70 15.28 10.32
C ILE A 46 -0.74 15.28 9.82
N GLY A 47 -1.30 16.48 9.64
CA GLY A 47 -2.64 16.69 9.13
C GLY A 47 -2.70 16.85 7.61
N GLN A 48 -3.78 17.46 7.16
CA GLN A 48 -4.03 17.74 5.75
C GLN A 48 -2.89 18.55 5.15
N ASN A 49 -2.65 18.35 3.85
CA ASN A 49 -1.61 19.03 3.08
C ASN A 49 -0.19 18.88 3.67
N GLY A 50 0.03 17.83 4.48
CA GLY A 50 1.32 17.58 5.12
C GLY A 50 1.63 18.51 6.30
N GLN A 51 0.66 19.28 6.81
CA GLN A 51 0.89 20.20 7.92
C GLN A 51 1.19 19.45 9.23
N ILE A 52 2.33 19.69 9.85
CA ILE A 52 2.63 19.15 11.18
C ILE A 52 1.71 19.83 12.21
N LYS A 53 0.85 19.03 12.84
CA LYS A 53 -0.08 19.49 13.88
C LYS A 53 0.53 19.41 15.28
N LYS A 54 1.39 18.42 15.52
CA LYS A 54 2.09 18.22 16.80
C LYS A 54 3.33 17.36 16.63
N THR A 55 4.38 17.72 17.35
CA THR A 55 5.57 16.88 17.53
C THR A 55 5.74 16.55 19.01
N VAL A 56 6.07 15.30 19.32
CA VAL A 56 6.40 14.85 20.68
C VAL A 56 7.73 14.12 20.63
N ALA A 57 8.75 14.67 21.27
CA ALA A 57 10.10 14.12 21.25
C ALA A 57 10.35 13.17 22.42
N ASP A 58 11.37 12.33 22.25
CA ASP A 58 12.07 11.63 23.33
C ASP A 58 11.16 10.84 24.29
N THR A 59 10.23 10.06 23.74
CA THR A 59 9.26 9.28 24.52
C THR A 59 8.93 7.95 23.84
N LYS A 60 8.31 7.02 24.58
CA LYS A 60 7.74 5.78 24.05
C LYS A 60 6.25 5.90 23.70
N HIS A 61 5.63 6.99 24.12
CA HIS A 61 4.20 7.18 24.05
C HIS A 61 3.84 8.62 23.67
N ALA A 62 2.93 8.78 22.71
CA ALA A 62 2.44 10.08 22.29
C ALA A 62 0.91 10.08 22.12
N LYS A 63 0.31 11.24 22.38
CA LYS A 63 -1.13 11.48 22.18
C LYS A 63 -1.36 12.75 21.38
N TYR A 64 -2.37 12.71 20.52
CA TYR A 64 -2.87 13.86 19.77
C TYR A 64 -4.39 13.95 19.88
N LYS A 65 -4.89 15.12 20.27
CA LYS A 65 -6.32 15.43 20.31
C LYS A 65 -6.75 15.89 18.93
N ILE A 66 -7.55 15.08 18.24
CA ILE A 66 -8.06 15.32 16.89
C ILE A 66 -9.12 16.42 16.96
N LYS A 67 -8.83 17.56 16.35
CA LYS A 67 -9.74 18.70 16.34
C LYS A 67 -10.91 18.49 15.36
N PRO A 68 -12.04 19.22 15.51
CA PRO A 68 -13.16 19.18 14.58
C PRO A 68 -12.78 19.33 13.09
N GLU A 69 -11.81 20.19 12.82
CA GLU A 69 -11.27 20.50 11.49
C GLU A 69 -10.28 19.45 10.96
N ASP A 70 -9.79 18.55 11.81
CA ASP A 70 -8.86 17.49 11.42
C ASP A 70 -9.61 16.30 10.80
N THR A 71 -9.81 16.33 9.49
CA THR A 71 -10.34 15.23 8.65
C THR A 71 -9.32 14.11 8.42
N TYR A 72 -8.04 14.38 8.62
CA TYR A 72 -6.94 13.46 8.36
C TYR A 72 -5.81 13.68 9.36
N ILE A 73 -5.32 12.61 9.99
CA ILE A 73 -4.09 12.63 10.79
C ILE A 73 -3.26 11.37 10.51
N ARG A 74 -2.04 11.56 10.03
CA ARG A 74 -1.00 10.52 9.91
C ARG A 74 0.01 10.67 11.04
N THR A 75 0.48 9.55 11.57
CA THR A 75 1.58 9.56 12.55
C THR A 75 2.83 9.00 11.91
N GLU A 76 3.91 9.77 12.00
CA GLU A 76 5.27 9.31 11.74
C GLU A 76 6.04 9.17 13.05
N ILE A 77 6.81 8.10 13.19
CA ILE A 77 7.62 7.85 14.38
C ILE A 77 9.06 7.68 13.93
N ILE A 78 9.92 8.61 14.32
CA ILE A 78 11.34 8.60 13.99
C ILE A 78 12.10 8.03 15.17
N PHE A 79 12.97 7.06 14.91
CA PHE A 79 13.84 6.44 15.91
C PHE A 79 15.29 6.95 15.80
N PRO A 80 16.09 6.90 16.88
CA PRO A 80 17.49 7.32 16.86
C PRO A 80 18.34 6.61 15.80
N ASN A 81 18.02 5.35 15.50
CA ASN A 81 18.71 4.53 14.49
C ASN A 81 18.25 4.79 13.04
N ARG A 82 17.64 5.95 12.76
CA ARG A 82 17.14 6.39 11.43
C ARG A 82 15.99 5.54 10.87
N ASN A 83 15.46 4.58 11.63
CA ASN A 83 14.22 3.93 11.24
C ASN A 83 13.05 4.90 11.42
N VAL A 84 12.12 4.88 10.46
CA VAL A 84 10.91 5.69 10.49
C VAL A 84 9.71 4.77 10.31
N PHE A 85 8.74 4.86 11.22
CA PHE A 85 7.46 4.19 11.07
C PHE A 85 6.45 5.16 10.50
N TYR A 86 5.83 4.77 9.40
CA TYR A 86 4.73 5.49 8.78
C TYR A 86 3.44 4.74 9.11
N LEU A 87 2.71 5.23 10.10
CA LEU A 87 1.44 4.60 10.47
C LEU A 87 0.36 4.92 9.45
N ASN A 88 -0.63 4.03 9.36
CA ASN A 88 -1.83 4.31 8.60
C ASN A 88 -2.53 5.54 9.18
N PRO A 89 -3.01 6.45 8.34
CA PRO A 89 -3.72 7.63 8.80
C PRO A 89 -5.06 7.25 9.41
N VAL A 90 -5.50 8.09 10.34
CA VAL A 90 -6.86 8.11 10.86
C VAL A 90 -7.63 9.19 10.11
N PHE A 91 -8.81 8.82 9.61
CA PHE A 91 -9.70 9.72 8.90
C PHE A 91 -10.93 10.00 9.74
N ARG A 92 -11.37 11.26 9.71
CA ARG A 92 -12.67 11.67 10.22
C ARG A 92 -13.58 11.96 9.03
N TYR A 93 -14.73 11.30 9.00
CA TYR A 93 -15.76 11.48 7.99
C TYR A 93 -17.08 11.87 8.67
N LYS A 94 -17.99 12.46 7.91
CA LYS A 94 -19.34 12.78 8.38
C LYS A 94 -20.25 11.56 8.13
N GLY A 95 -21.14 11.26 9.09
CA GLY A 95 -22.10 10.17 9.01
C GLY A 95 -21.70 8.91 9.79
N ASP A 96 -22.65 7.99 9.99
CA ASP A 96 -22.47 6.78 10.82
C ASP A 96 -21.75 5.63 10.12
N LYS A 97 -21.57 5.70 8.80
CA LYS A 97 -20.95 4.63 8.01
C LYS A 97 -19.92 5.20 7.06
N GLN A 98 -18.75 4.55 7.00
CA GLN A 98 -17.88 4.71 5.84
C GLN A 98 -18.69 4.28 4.63
N GLU A 99 -18.91 5.19 3.69
CA GLU A 99 -19.37 4.81 2.36
C GLU A 99 -18.31 3.86 1.81
N LYS A 100 -18.62 2.56 1.79
CA LYS A 100 -17.76 1.59 1.13
C LYS A 100 -17.62 2.09 -0.31
N PRO A 101 -16.39 2.15 -0.87
CA PRO A 101 -16.24 2.49 -2.27
C PRO A 101 -17.18 1.58 -3.05
N ARG A 102 -17.96 2.15 -3.98
CA ARG A 102 -18.82 1.34 -4.85
C ARG A 102 -17.96 0.23 -5.43
N LEU A 103 -18.33 -1.01 -5.12
CA LEU A 103 -17.68 -2.15 -5.74
C LEU A 103 -17.85 -2.00 -7.26
N ALA A 104 -16.81 -2.34 -8.01
CA ALA A 104 -16.92 -2.31 -9.46
C ALA A 104 -18.10 -3.19 -9.89
N GLU A 105 -19.11 -2.57 -10.49
CA GLU A 105 -20.25 -3.28 -11.04
C GLU A 105 -19.80 -3.97 -12.32
N ILE A 106 -19.99 -5.29 -12.38
CA ILE A 106 -19.63 -6.07 -13.56
C ILE A 106 -20.72 -5.85 -14.61
N ASP A 107 -20.37 -5.16 -15.70
CA ASP A 107 -21.20 -5.11 -16.91
C ASP A 107 -21.11 -6.46 -17.63
N LEU A 108 -22.11 -7.33 -17.37
CA LEU A 108 -22.18 -8.68 -17.92
C LEU A 108 -22.15 -8.68 -19.45
N TYR A 109 -22.86 -7.76 -20.09
CA TYR A 109 -22.95 -7.68 -21.55
C TYR A 109 -21.60 -7.33 -22.17
N LYS A 110 -20.96 -6.26 -21.70
CA LYS A 110 -19.63 -5.86 -22.21
C LYS A 110 -18.58 -6.93 -21.93
N THR A 111 -18.64 -7.55 -20.75
CA THR A 111 -17.72 -8.62 -20.36
C THR A 111 -17.82 -9.82 -21.31
N TRP A 112 -19.03 -10.29 -21.59
CA TRP A 112 -19.24 -11.41 -22.52
C TRP A 112 -18.95 -11.04 -23.97
N LEU A 113 -19.33 -9.84 -24.42
CA LEU A 113 -18.99 -9.35 -25.76
C LEU A 113 -17.48 -9.36 -25.99
N LEU A 114 -16.70 -8.79 -25.06
CA LEU A 114 -15.24 -8.76 -25.15
C LEU A 114 -14.64 -10.17 -25.16
N ARG A 115 -15.17 -11.09 -24.34
CA ARG A 115 -14.71 -12.49 -24.31
C ARG A 115 -14.99 -13.20 -25.64
N ILE A 116 -16.20 -13.07 -26.18
CA ILE A 116 -16.59 -13.71 -27.45
C ILE A 116 -15.71 -13.16 -28.59
N VAL A 117 -15.56 -11.84 -28.69
CA VAL A 117 -14.71 -11.21 -29.70
C VAL A 117 -13.26 -11.68 -29.55
N GLY A 118 -12.72 -11.69 -28.34
CA GLY A 118 -11.36 -12.16 -28.07
C GLY A 118 -11.12 -13.61 -28.50
N PHE A 119 -12.03 -14.53 -28.13
CA PHE A 119 -11.94 -15.93 -28.56
C PHE A 119 -12.08 -16.08 -30.08
N ALA A 120 -13.02 -15.36 -30.71
CA ALA A 120 -13.20 -15.38 -32.15
C ALA A 120 -11.94 -14.90 -32.89
N THR A 121 -11.30 -13.82 -32.42
CA THR A 121 -10.05 -13.31 -32.99
C THR A 121 -8.92 -14.35 -32.89
N VAL A 122 -8.75 -15.00 -31.73
CA VAL A 122 -7.73 -16.04 -31.55
C VAL A 122 -7.97 -17.23 -32.48
N ILE A 123 -9.22 -17.71 -32.57
CA ILE A 123 -9.59 -18.80 -33.47
C ILE A 123 -9.30 -18.43 -34.92
N PHE A 124 -9.68 -17.21 -35.33
CA PHE A 124 -9.43 -16.71 -36.69
C PHE A 124 -7.93 -16.68 -37.02
N VAL A 125 -7.09 -16.21 -36.09
CA VAL A 125 -5.63 -16.18 -36.27
C VAL A 125 -5.06 -17.61 -36.39
N ILE A 126 -5.50 -18.54 -35.54
CA ILE A 126 -5.05 -19.94 -35.58
C ILE A 126 -5.42 -20.60 -36.91
N ILE A 127 -6.66 -20.41 -37.38
CA ILE A 127 -7.11 -20.95 -38.67
C ILE A 127 -6.25 -20.41 -39.82
N ASN A 128 -5.99 -19.10 -39.84
CA ASN A 128 -5.13 -18.50 -40.84
C ASN A 128 -3.70 -19.07 -40.80
N ILE A 129 -3.10 -19.20 -39.61
CA ILE A 129 -1.77 -19.81 -39.45
C ILE A 129 -1.74 -21.25 -40.00
N ILE A 130 -2.74 -22.06 -39.67
CA ILE A 130 -2.84 -23.44 -40.16
C ILE A 130 -3.00 -23.48 -41.68
N TYR A 131 -3.87 -22.62 -42.24
CA TYR A 131 -4.09 -22.51 -43.68
C TYR A 131 -2.81 -22.15 -44.43
N PHE A 132 -2.09 -21.11 -43.99
CA PHE A 132 -0.81 -20.69 -44.59
C PHE A 132 0.27 -21.77 -44.45
N ARG A 133 0.35 -22.46 -43.31
CA ARG A 133 1.29 -23.59 -43.12
C ARG A 133 0.99 -24.77 -44.04
N ARG A 134 -0.27 -25.11 -44.25
CA ARG A 134 -0.68 -26.20 -45.17
C ARG A 134 -0.38 -25.82 -46.63
N LYS A 135 -0.72 -24.59 -47.05
CA LYS A 135 -0.42 -24.09 -48.39
C LYS A 135 1.07 -24.12 -48.70
N ASN A 136 1.91 -23.70 -47.77
CA ASN A 136 3.37 -23.69 -47.94
C ASN A 136 4.00 -25.11 -47.94
N LYS A 137 3.40 -26.09 -47.25
CA LYS A 137 3.83 -27.50 -47.34
C LYS A 137 3.50 -28.12 -48.71
N PHE A 138 2.29 -27.89 -49.22
CA PHE A 138 1.90 -28.37 -50.56
C PHE A 138 2.70 -27.71 -51.70
N GLY A 139 3.06 -26.44 -51.55
CA GLY A 139 3.94 -25.75 -52.51
C GLY A 139 5.40 -26.25 -52.52
N ARG A 140 5.86 -26.88 -51.43
CA ARG A 140 7.22 -27.45 -51.31
C ARG A 140 7.34 -28.89 -51.82
N GLN A 141 6.24 -29.64 -51.93
CA GLN A 141 6.22 -31.00 -52.51
C GLN A 141 6.09 -31.01 -54.04
N ARG A 142 5.85 -29.85 -54.67
CA ARG A 142 5.73 -29.68 -56.13
C ARG A 142 6.96 -29.05 -56.79
N LYS A 143 8.06 -28.89 -56.06
CA LYS A 143 9.41 -28.58 -56.57
C LYS A 143 10.32 -29.73 -56.23
#